data_AF-T0L7T3-F1
#
_entry.id   AF-T0L7T3-F1
#
_cell.length_a   1.000
_cell.length_b   1.000
_cell.length_c   1.000
_cell.angle_alpha   90.00
_cell.angle_beta   90.00
_cell.angle_gamma   90.00
#
_symmetry.space_group_name_H-M   'P 1'
#
loop_
_entity.id
_entity.type
_entity.pdbx_description
1 polymer ?
#
loop_
_entity_poly.entity_id
_entity_poly.type
_entity_poly.pdbx_seq_one_letter_code
_entity_poly.pdbx_strand_id
1 'polypeptide(L)'
;MTTNYTFRDECKLKYNENIYLRFCEIFIFLPVCAIIDEKIFCIHGGITPTFSISQINNEDRFEELPCFYDVYWSDPDENIDDFEHSTRGAGFLFGKSVTEKFLAENNFCCIVRSHQLVESGFDKKFNGKVLTV
;
A
#
# COMPACT_ATOMS: atom_id res chain seq x y z
N MET A 1 4.24 -7.35 -11.80
CA MET A 1 5.39 -7.61 -10.90
C MET A 1 5.88 -9.05 -10.93
N THR A 2 5.03 -10.06 -10.71
CA THR A 2 5.47 -11.46 -10.51
C THR A 2 6.10 -12.13 -11.74
N THR A 3 5.95 -11.56 -12.93
CA THR A 3 6.64 -11.94 -14.18
C THR A 3 8.04 -11.34 -14.32
N ASN A 4 8.30 -10.22 -13.63
CA ASN A 4 9.56 -9.46 -13.74
C ASN A 4 10.53 -9.81 -12.60
N TYR A 5 10.04 -10.52 -11.59
CA TYR A 5 10.79 -11.11 -10.49
C TYR A 5 10.66 -12.65 -10.51
N THR A 6 11.26 -13.33 -9.54
CA THR A 6 11.46 -14.79 -9.58
C THR A 6 10.23 -15.63 -9.23
N PHE A 7 9.13 -15.05 -8.75
CA PHE A 7 7.99 -15.84 -8.25
C PHE A 7 7.38 -16.77 -9.32
N ARG A 8 7.20 -16.29 -10.55
CA ARG A 8 6.71 -17.14 -11.65
C ARG A 8 7.67 -18.29 -11.96
N ASP A 9 8.97 -17.99 -12.05
CA ASP A 9 9.98 -18.98 -12.35
C ASP A 9 10.11 -20.02 -11.22
N GLU A 10 9.95 -19.61 -9.97
CA GLU A 10 9.90 -20.50 -8.82
C GLU A 10 8.69 -21.43 -8.87
N CYS A 11 7.50 -20.90 -9.19
CA CYS A 11 6.29 -21.71 -9.36
C CYS A 11 6.46 -22.75 -10.47
N LYS A 12 7.05 -22.35 -11.61
CA LYS A 12 7.36 -23.26 -12.71
C LYS A 12 8.37 -24.33 -12.31
N LEU A 13 9.43 -23.95 -11.59
CA LEU A 13 10.51 -24.84 -11.22
C LEU A 13 10.06 -25.89 -10.18
N LYS A 14 9.32 -25.47 -9.16
CA LYS A 14 8.85 -26.34 -8.07
C LYS A 14 7.56 -27.10 -8.42
N TYR A 15 6.75 -26.54 -9.33
CA TYR A 15 5.45 -27.09 -9.70
C TYR A 15 5.22 -27.02 -11.22
N ASN A 16 4.46 -26.03 -11.71
CA ASN A 16 4.17 -25.77 -13.12
C ASN A 16 3.55 -24.37 -13.30
N GLU A 17 3.34 -23.97 -14.57
CA GLU A 17 2.72 -22.67 -14.92
C GLU A 17 1.30 -22.51 -14.37
N ASN A 18 0.51 -23.58 -14.28
CA ASN A 18 -0.86 -23.49 -13.80
C ASN A 18 -0.91 -23.04 -12.33
N ILE A 19 0.03 -23.48 -11.48
CA ILE A 19 0.12 -23.01 -10.09
C ILE A 19 0.38 -21.51 -10.03
N TYR A 20 1.27 -20.97 -10.88
CA TYR A 20 1.48 -19.53 -10.97
C TYR A 20 0.19 -18.78 -11.33
N LEU A 21 -0.53 -19.26 -12.35
CA LEU A 21 -1.80 -18.66 -12.77
C LEU A 21 -2.84 -18.69 -11.65
N ARG A 22 -2.94 -19.80 -10.89
CA ARG A 22 -3.82 -19.89 -9.71
C ARG A 22 -3.41 -18.92 -8.60
N PHE A 23 -2.12 -18.69 -8.37
CA PHE A 23 -1.70 -17.65 -7.42
C PHE A 23 -2.10 -16.25 -7.88
N CYS A 24 -1.95 -15.93 -9.17
CA CYS A 24 -2.42 -14.66 -9.73
C CYS A 24 -3.93 -14.49 -9.53
N GLU A 25 -4.72 -15.54 -9.77
CA GLU A 25 -6.16 -15.55 -9.49
C GLU A 25 -6.47 -15.39 -8.00
N ILE A 26 -5.63 -15.87 -7.08
CA ILE A 26 -5.86 -15.71 -5.63
C ILE A 26 -5.46 -14.32 -5.14
N PHE A 27 -4.40 -13.73 -5.68
CA PHE A 27 -3.89 -12.44 -5.21
C PHE A 27 -4.88 -11.29 -5.37
N ILE A 28 -5.79 -11.36 -6.34
CA ILE A 28 -6.87 -10.37 -6.50
C ILE A 28 -7.88 -10.38 -5.34
N PHE A 29 -7.95 -11.47 -4.57
CA PHE A 29 -8.83 -11.58 -3.40
C PHE A 29 -8.20 -11.04 -2.12
N LEU A 30 -6.92 -10.66 -2.13
CA LEU A 30 -6.26 -10.14 -0.94
C LEU A 30 -6.87 -8.78 -0.54
N PRO A 31 -7.11 -8.55 0.76
CA PRO A 31 -7.59 -7.27 1.23
C PRO A 31 -6.54 -6.18 0.99
N VAL A 32 -7.01 -4.99 0.60
CA VAL A 32 -6.16 -3.83 0.28
C VAL A 32 -5.57 -3.20 1.56
N CYS A 33 -6.40 -3.07 2.59
CA CYS A 33 -6.04 -2.49 3.88
C CYS A 33 -6.76 -3.20 5.03
N ALA A 34 -6.34 -2.91 6.26
CA ALA A 34 -7.01 -3.34 7.48
C ALA A 34 -7.14 -2.17 8.46
N ILE A 35 -8.16 -2.22 9.31
CA ILE A 35 -8.35 -1.27 10.40
C ILE A 35 -8.32 -2.07 11.70
N ILE A 36 -7.40 -1.72 12.60
CA ILE A 36 -7.23 -2.39 13.90
C ILE A 36 -7.74 -1.48 15.01
N ASP A 37 -8.59 -2.03 15.89
CA ASP A 37 -9.19 -1.34 17.03
C ASP A 37 -9.83 0.02 16.67
N GLU A 38 -10.34 0.16 15.45
CA GLU A 38 -10.92 1.40 14.91
C GLU A 38 -9.97 2.61 14.94
N LYS A 39 -8.66 2.38 15.17
CA LYS A 39 -7.68 3.43 15.41
C LYS A 39 -6.44 3.35 14.54
N ILE A 40 -6.04 2.15 14.11
CA ILE A 40 -4.82 1.97 13.33
C ILE A 40 -5.21 1.61 11.90
N PHE A 41 -4.75 2.41 10.95
CA PHE A 41 -4.90 2.12 9.53
C PHE A 41 -3.68 1.36 9.00
N CYS A 42 -3.88 0.14 8.50
CA CYS A 42 -2.83 -0.73 8.00
C CYS A 42 -2.92 -0.86 6.47
N ILE A 43 -1.83 -0.59 5.76
CA ILE A 43 -1.77 -0.67 4.30
C ILE A 43 -0.37 -1.02 3.82
N HIS A 44 -0.20 -1.69 2.68
CA HIS A 44 1.15 -2.05 2.21
C HIS A 44 1.98 -0.82 1.83
N GLY A 45 1.45 -0.01 0.91
CA GLY A 45 2.08 1.22 0.43
C GLY A 45 1.72 2.41 1.33
N GLY A 46 0.77 3.23 0.93
CA GLY A 46 0.39 4.41 1.71
C GLY A 46 -0.86 5.09 1.18
N ILE A 47 -1.06 6.35 1.57
CA ILE A 47 -2.19 7.17 1.12
C ILE A 47 -1.91 7.82 -0.24
N THR A 48 -2.96 8.20 -0.94
CA THR A 48 -2.92 8.81 -2.29
C THR A 48 -4.08 9.80 -2.42
N PRO A 49 -3.96 10.87 -3.23
CA PRO A 49 -5.07 11.80 -3.48
C PRO A 49 -6.23 11.15 -4.25
N THR A 50 -6.01 9.99 -4.88
CA THR A 50 -6.98 9.32 -5.75
C THR A 50 -7.92 8.36 -5.02
N PHE A 51 -7.74 8.15 -3.72
CA PHE A 51 -8.44 7.10 -2.96
C PHE A 51 -8.94 7.59 -1.61
N SER A 52 -10.18 7.23 -1.27
CA SER A 52 -10.77 7.38 0.06
C SER A 52 -11.22 6.05 0.64
N ILE A 53 -11.09 5.88 1.96
CA ILE A 53 -11.48 4.64 2.66
C ILE A 53 -12.97 4.32 2.46
N SER A 54 -13.82 5.34 2.38
CA SER A 54 -15.26 5.14 2.17
C SER A 54 -15.58 4.47 0.82
N GLN A 55 -14.66 4.53 -0.14
CA GLN A 55 -14.82 3.92 -1.46
C GLN A 55 -14.38 2.45 -1.48
N ILE A 56 -13.50 2.01 -0.57
CA ILE A 56 -12.83 0.71 -0.66
C ILE A 56 -13.78 -0.50 -0.67
N ASN A 57 -14.92 -0.38 0.01
CA ASN A 57 -15.91 -1.46 0.09
C ASN A 57 -16.92 -1.41 -1.07
N ASN A 58 -16.95 -0.30 -1.82
CA ASN A 58 -17.87 -0.08 -2.93
C ASN A 58 -17.20 -0.28 -4.30
N GLU A 59 -15.88 -0.37 -4.34
CA GLU A 59 -15.12 -0.61 -5.58
C GLU A 59 -15.03 -2.10 -5.91
N ASP A 60 -15.17 -2.40 -7.21
CA ASP A 60 -14.91 -3.74 -7.72
C ASP A 60 -13.40 -3.99 -7.79
N ARG A 61 -12.91 -4.81 -6.85
CA ARG A 61 -11.50 -5.15 -6.73
C ARG A 61 -11.02 -6.16 -7.78
N PHE A 62 -11.93 -6.72 -8.57
CA PHE A 62 -11.65 -7.71 -9.60
C PHE A 62 -11.44 -7.09 -10.99
N GLU A 63 -11.51 -5.77 -11.12
CA GLU A 63 -11.15 -5.05 -12.34
C GLU A 63 -9.64 -5.06 -12.61
N GLU A 64 -9.25 -4.94 -13.88
CA GLU A 64 -7.87 -5.08 -14.36
C GLU A 64 -6.91 -4.00 -13.80
N LEU A 65 -7.45 -2.81 -13.48
CA LEU A 65 -6.74 -1.67 -12.88
C LEU A 65 -7.65 -1.00 -11.83
N PRO A 66 -7.67 -1.51 -10.59
CA PRO A 66 -8.50 -0.92 -9.55
C PRO A 66 -8.01 0.49 -9.17
N CYS A 67 -8.91 1.39 -8.79
CA CYS A 67 -8.60 2.77 -8.41
C CYS A 67 -7.61 2.89 -7.23
N PHE A 68 -7.41 1.80 -6.48
CA PHE A 68 -6.46 1.72 -5.39
C PHE A 68 -5.05 1.26 -5.80
N TYR A 69 -4.70 1.11 -7.08
CA TYR A 69 -3.34 0.66 -7.46
C TYR A 69 -2.23 1.49 -6.81
N ASP A 70 -2.41 2.82 -6.76
CA ASP A 70 -1.43 3.75 -6.16
C ASP A 70 -1.20 3.51 -4.67
N VAL A 71 -2.19 2.98 -3.95
CA VAL A 71 -2.06 2.73 -2.50
C VAL A 71 -1.01 1.66 -2.18
N TYR A 72 -0.68 0.79 -3.13
CA TYR A 72 0.36 -0.22 -2.98
C TYR A 72 1.78 0.33 -3.17
N TRP A 73 1.91 1.53 -3.76
CA TRP A 73 3.19 2.10 -4.21
C TRP A 73 3.52 3.45 -3.58
N SER A 74 2.56 4.08 -2.90
CA SER A 74 2.79 5.36 -2.23
C SER A 74 3.76 5.26 -1.06
N ASP A 75 4.56 6.30 -0.85
CA ASP A 75 5.63 6.38 0.16
C ASP A 75 5.61 7.68 0.97
N PRO A 76 5.91 7.63 2.29
CA PRO A 76 6.07 8.83 3.09
C PRO A 76 7.41 9.52 2.82
N ASP A 77 7.39 10.83 2.65
CA ASP A 77 8.59 11.66 2.49
C ASP A 77 8.56 12.85 3.46
N GLU A 78 9.63 13.02 4.25
CA GLU A 78 9.74 14.10 5.24
C GLU A 78 10.15 15.44 4.63
N ASN A 79 10.55 15.45 3.35
CA ASN A 79 10.96 16.65 2.64
C ASN A 79 9.81 17.38 1.96
N ILE A 80 8.61 16.81 1.97
CA ILE A 80 7.41 17.38 1.34
C ILE A 80 6.29 17.50 2.39
N ASP A 81 5.34 18.39 2.15
CA ASP A 81 4.20 18.61 3.05
C ASP A 81 2.88 18.02 2.51
N ASP A 82 2.68 18.07 1.20
CA ASP A 82 1.50 17.56 0.49
C ASP A 82 1.83 16.27 -0.30
N PHE A 83 1.02 15.91 -1.29
CA PHE A 83 1.30 14.83 -2.24
C PHE A 83 2.21 15.28 -3.38
N GLU A 84 3.12 14.40 -3.80
CA GLU A 84 3.92 14.55 -5.02
C GLU A 84 3.94 13.25 -5.82
N HIS A 85 4.25 13.33 -7.12
CA HIS A 85 4.37 12.13 -7.94
C HIS A 85 5.57 11.28 -7.53
N SER A 86 5.36 9.98 -7.37
CA SER A 86 6.42 9.05 -7.01
C SER A 86 7.40 8.83 -8.16
N THR A 87 8.69 8.77 -7.82
CA THR A 87 9.76 8.39 -8.76
C THR A 87 9.76 6.90 -9.10
N ARG A 88 8.91 6.09 -8.44
CA ARG A 88 8.73 4.65 -8.73
C ARG A 88 8.02 4.37 -10.06
N GLY A 89 7.43 5.40 -10.68
CA GLY A 89 6.57 5.26 -11.86
C GLY A 89 5.14 4.80 -11.55
N ALA A 90 4.78 4.71 -10.26
CA ALA A 90 3.44 4.44 -9.74
C ALA A 90 3.31 4.99 -8.31
N GLY A 91 2.10 5.37 -7.90
CA GLY A 91 1.85 5.92 -6.57
C GLY A 91 2.31 7.37 -6.38
N PHE A 92 2.21 7.83 -5.13
CA PHE A 92 2.54 9.19 -4.72
C PHE A 92 3.50 9.19 -3.53
N LEU A 93 4.34 10.22 -3.44
CA LEU A 93 4.92 10.61 -2.17
C LEU A 93 3.86 11.34 -1.36
N PHE A 94 3.81 11.12 -0.05
CA PHE A 94 2.88 11.81 0.84
C PHE A 94 3.60 12.42 2.05
N GLY A 95 3.35 13.71 2.27
CA GLY A 95 3.95 14.49 3.34
C GLY A 95 3.18 14.48 4.65
N LYS A 96 3.64 15.33 5.57
CA LYS A 96 3.10 15.43 6.93
C LYS A 96 1.66 15.96 6.96
N SER A 97 1.37 17.05 6.24
CA SER A 97 0.05 17.70 6.27
C SER A 97 -1.07 16.75 5.79
N VAL A 98 -0.86 16.06 4.66
CA VAL A 98 -1.83 15.09 4.12
C VAL A 98 -2.01 13.86 5.02
N THR A 99 -0.94 13.42 5.69
CA THR A 99 -1.01 12.36 6.71
C THR A 99 -1.89 12.77 7.88
N GLU A 100 -1.65 13.94 8.46
CA GLU A 100 -2.39 14.43 9.62
C GLU A 100 -3.87 14.65 9.29
N LYS A 101 -4.16 15.22 8.11
CA LYS A 101 -5.51 15.38 7.60
C LYS A 101 -6.23 14.05 7.46
N PHE A 102 -5.62 13.08 6.78
CA PHE A 102 -6.21 11.75 6.59
C PHE A 102 -6.53 11.06 7.93
N LEU A 103 -5.61 11.12 8.89
CA LEU A 103 -5.80 10.54 10.22
C LEU A 103 -6.94 11.23 10.98
N ALA A 104 -7.02 12.57 10.90
CA ALA A 104 -8.07 13.34 11.57
C ALA A 104 -9.46 13.06 10.97
N GLU A 105 -9.59 13.04 9.64
CA GLU A 105 -10.85 12.79 8.92
C GLU A 105 -11.42 11.40 9.21
N ASN A 106 -10.54 10.41 9.43
CA ASN A 106 -10.94 9.02 9.67
C ASN A 106 -10.83 8.60 11.15
N ASN A 107 -10.54 9.53 12.07
CA ASN A 107 -10.40 9.28 13.52
C ASN A 107 -9.35 8.21 13.89
N PHE A 108 -8.26 8.15 13.14
CA PHE A 108 -7.15 7.22 13.35
C PHE A 108 -5.99 7.86 14.13
N CYS A 109 -5.21 7.03 14.82
CA CYS A 109 -4.03 7.47 15.55
C CYS A 109 -2.76 7.48 14.70
N CYS A 110 -2.60 6.49 13.81
CA CYS A 110 -1.44 6.32 12.94
C CYS A 110 -1.74 5.43 11.73
N ILE A 111 -0.84 5.49 10.76
CA ILE A 111 -0.72 4.58 9.62
C ILE A 111 0.40 3.58 9.93
N VAL A 112 0.15 2.29 9.76
CA VAL A 112 1.16 1.24 9.77
C VAL A 112 1.29 0.70 8.35
N ARG A 113 2.52 0.68 7.84
CA ARG A 113 2.80 0.29 6.46
C ARG A 113 4.09 -0.51 6.32
N SER A 114 4.37 -0.96 5.10
CA SER A 114 5.60 -1.69 4.75
C SER A 114 6.27 -1.07 3.52
N HIS A 115 6.64 -1.88 2.52
CA HIS A 115 7.06 -1.51 1.17
C HIS A 115 8.42 -0.79 1.01
N GLN A 116 8.87 0.00 1.99
CA GLN A 116 10.24 0.53 2.03
C GLN A 116 11.15 -0.36 2.88
N LEU A 117 12.36 -0.63 2.36
CA LEU A 117 13.41 -1.27 3.14
C LEU A 117 13.88 -0.31 4.24
N VAL A 118 13.90 -0.80 5.47
CA VAL A 118 14.44 -0.08 6.62
C VAL A 118 15.51 -0.95 7.28
N GLU A 119 16.72 -0.41 7.46
CA GLU A 119 17.87 -1.16 7.98
C GLU A 119 17.64 -1.68 9.41
N SER A 120 17.02 -0.88 10.28
CA SER A 120 16.63 -1.26 11.64
C SER A 120 15.43 -2.22 11.70
N GLY A 121 14.81 -2.53 10.57
CA GLY A 121 13.59 -3.33 10.48
C GLY A 121 12.31 -2.59 10.85
N PHE A 122 12.39 -1.35 11.34
CA PHE A 122 11.24 -0.46 11.50
C PHE A 122 11.66 1.01 11.49
N ASP A 123 10.77 1.89 11.02
CA ASP A 123 10.98 3.34 10.99
C ASP A 123 9.72 4.10 11.46
N LYS A 124 9.91 5.33 11.95
CA LYS A 124 8.84 6.23 12.40
C LYS A 124 8.99 7.59 11.74
N LYS A 125 8.02 7.96 10.92
CA LYS A 125 7.95 9.28 10.28
C LYS A 125 6.83 10.13 10.85
N PHE A 126 6.93 11.44 10.66
CA PHE A 126 5.89 12.40 11.03
C PHE A 126 5.49 12.31 12.51
N ASN A 127 6.47 12.32 13.42
CA ASN A 127 6.27 12.17 14.86
C ASN A 127 5.52 10.88 15.26
N GLY A 128 5.78 9.78 14.55
CA GLY A 128 5.17 8.47 14.82
C GLY A 128 3.76 8.30 14.29
N LYS A 129 3.30 9.21 13.42
CA LYS A 129 2.02 9.08 12.71
C LYS A 129 2.09 8.09 11.56
N VAL A 130 3.28 7.80 11.04
CA VAL A 130 3.51 6.73 10.06
C VAL A 130 4.60 5.81 10.57
N LEU A 131 4.29 4.52 10.63
CA LEU A 131 5.18 3.45 11.06
C LEU A 131 5.45 2.55 9.85
N THR A 132 6.72 2.34 9.52
CA THR A 132 7.13 1.37 8.50
C THR A 132 7.66 0.12 9.20
N VAL A 133 7.15 -1.06 8.84
CA VAL A 133 7.51 -2.39 9.36
C VAL A 133 7.67 -3.42 8.26
#